data_AF-A0A3M2CW90-F1
#
_entry.id   AF-A0A3M2CW90-F1
#
_cell.length_a   1.000
_cell.length_b   1.000
_cell.length_c   1.000
_cell.angle_alpha   90.00
_cell.angle_beta   90.00
_cell.angle_gamma   90.00
#
_symmetry.space_group_name_H-M   'P 1'
#
loop_
_entity.id
_entity.type
_entity.pdbx_description
1 polymer ?
#
loop_
_entity_poly.entity_id
_entity_poly.type
_entity_poly.pdbx_seq_one_letter_code
_entity_poly.pdbx_strand_id
1 'polypeptide(L)'
;MEITPKRAAYLKAEFECFVRIGLDEQARRQTIAEIEEYFAAGGSRPLPHFRYEFSYPEESEITYIVDFEPDLRQLARLWEFLNKWSIEEVREMTSLL
;
A
#
# COMPACT_ATOMS: atom_id res chain seq x y z
N MET A 1 -22.15 -10.43 -9.60
CA MET A 1 -22.34 -9.28 -8.70
C MET A 1 -21.69 -8.09 -9.37
N GLU A 2 -22.46 -7.09 -9.80
CA GLU A 2 -21.92 -5.91 -10.50
C GLU A 2 -21.19 -5.00 -9.52
N ILE A 3 -20.03 -4.48 -9.93
CA ILE A 3 -19.24 -3.53 -9.13
C ILE A 3 -19.78 -2.13 -9.42
N THR A 4 -20.22 -1.43 -8.37
CA THR A 4 -20.66 -0.04 -8.52
C THR A 4 -19.45 0.87 -8.79
N PRO A 5 -19.61 1.98 -9.53
CA PRO A 5 -18.51 2.91 -9.80
C PRO A 5 -17.79 3.41 -8.55
N LYS A 6 -18.55 3.67 -7.47
CA LYS A 6 -18.00 4.07 -6.17
C LYS A 6 -17.10 2.98 -5.56
N ARG A 7 -17.50 1.71 -5.67
CA ARG A 7 -16.70 0.58 -5.20
C ARG A 7 -15.44 0.39 -6.05
N ALA A 8 -15.55 0.57 -7.37
CA ALA A 8 -14.39 0.53 -8.26
C ALA A 8 -13.37 1.62 -7.92
N ALA A 9 -13.81 2.86 -7.70
CA ALA A 9 -12.95 3.97 -7.31
C ALA A 9 -12.22 3.71 -5.97
N TYR A 10 -12.95 3.19 -4.98
CA TYR A 10 -12.36 2.82 -3.69
C TYR A 10 -11.30 1.73 -3.83
N LEU A 11 -11.60 0.65 -4.57
CA LEU A 11 -10.64 -0.44 -4.82
C LEU A 11 -9.41 0.05 -5.59
N LYS A 12 -9.60 0.98 -6.53
CA LYS A 12 -8.50 1.60 -7.28
C LYS A 12 -7.59 2.39 -6.35
N ALA A 13 -8.13 3.27 -5.51
CA ALA A 13 -7.34 4.08 -4.58
C ALA A 13 -6.56 3.21 -3.57
N GLU A 14 -7.19 2.15 -3.06
CA GLU A 14 -6.51 1.17 -2.20
C GLU A 14 -5.36 0.48 -2.94
N PHE A 15 -5.61 -0.03 -4.15
CA PHE A 15 -4.59 -0.70 -4.95
C PHE A 15 -3.43 0.24 -5.30
N GLU A 16 -3.72 1.50 -5.64
CA GLU A 16 -2.69 2.52 -5.87
C GLU A 16 -1.80 2.72 -4.63
N CYS A 17 -2.37 2.79 -3.43
CA CYS A 17 -1.58 2.87 -2.19
C CYS A 17 -0.65 1.65 -2.03
N PHE A 18 -1.18 0.45 -2.26
CA PHE A 18 -0.41 -0.79 -2.10
C PHE A 18 0.77 -0.85 -3.07
N VAL A 19 0.52 -0.46 -4.32
CA VAL A 19 1.54 -0.39 -5.36
C VAL A 19 2.62 0.63 -4.99
N ARG A 20 2.24 1.86 -4.60
CA ARG A 20 3.22 2.91 -4.28
C ARG A 20 4.12 2.51 -3.11
N ILE A 21 3.53 1.97 -2.04
CA ILE A 21 4.29 1.40 -0.92
C ILE A 21 5.15 0.23 -1.39
N GLY A 22 4.60 -0.65 -2.23
CA GLY A 22 5.27 -1.84 -2.72
C GLY A 22 6.46 -1.58 -3.65
N LEU A 23 6.52 -0.42 -4.32
CA LEU A 23 7.60 -0.01 -5.22
C LEU A 23 8.79 0.64 -4.50
N ASP A 24 8.61 1.11 -3.26
CA ASP A 24 9.64 1.79 -2.49
C ASP A 24 10.17 0.89 -1.37
N GLU A 25 11.48 0.63 -1.37
CA GLU A 25 12.10 -0.31 -0.43
C GLU A 25 12.01 0.17 1.03
N GLN A 26 12.09 1.48 1.27
CA GLN A 26 12.03 2.03 2.61
C GLN A 26 10.61 1.97 3.15
N ALA A 27 9.64 2.49 2.39
CA ALA A 27 8.23 2.49 2.76
C ALA A 27 7.73 1.06 2.99
N ARG A 28 8.09 0.12 2.10
CA ARG A 28 7.76 -1.30 2.23
C ARG A 28 8.26 -1.90 3.54
N ARG A 29 9.55 -1.72 3.87
CA ARG A 29 10.12 -2.29 5.10
C ARG A 29 9.48 -1.70 6.35
N GLN A 30 9.26 -0.39 6.37
CA GLN A 30 8.59 0.30 7.48
C GLN A 30 7.15 -0.19 7.65
N THR A 31 6.40 -0.25 6.56
CA THR A 31 5.02 -0.75 6.55
C THR A 31 4.94 -2.19 7.08
N ILE A 32 5.80 -3.09 6.59
CA ILE A 32 5.81 -4.49 7.06
C ILE A 32 6.07 -4.56 8.57
N ALA A 33 7.10 -3.85 9.06
CA ALA A 33 7.45 -3.85 10.48
C ALA A 33 6.30 -3.32 11.35
N GLU A 34 5.65 -2.22 10.96
CA GLU A 34 4.52 -1.67 11.70
C GLU A 34 3.31 -2.62 11.73
N ILE A 35 3.03 -3.30 10.62
CA ILE A 35 1.95 -4.30 10.56
C ILE A 35 2.28 -5.49 11.46
N GLU A 36 3.51 -6.00 11.42
CA GLU A 36 3.95 -7.12 12.25
C GLU A 36 3.91 -6.77 13.74
N GLU A 37 4.35 -5.57 14.12
CA GLU A 37 4.24 -5.07 15.49
C GLU A 37 2.79 -4.98 15.96
N TYR A 38 1.89 -4.48 15.12
CA TYR A 38 0.47 -4.40 15.42
C TYR A 38 -0.14 -5.79 15.70
N PHE A 39 0.15 -6.77 14.84
CA PHE A 39 -0.33 -8.13 15.01
C PHE A 39 0.32 -8.86 16.18
N ALA A 40 1.62 -8.65 16.43
CA ALA A 40 2.32 -9.19 17.60
C ALA A 40 1.76 -8.65 18.93
N ALA A 41 1.28 -7.40 18.94
CA ALA A 41 0.60 -6.81 20.08
C ALA A 41 -0.85 -7.29 20.25
N GLY A 42 -1.34 -8.23 19.42
CA GLY A 42 -2.69 -8.76 19.50
C GLY A 42 -3.78 -7.72 19.23
N GLY A 43 -3.48 -6.65 18.48
CA GLY A 43 -4.43 -5.57 18.22
C GLY A 43 -4.72 -4.67 19.43
N SER A 44 -3.88 -4.70 20.47
CA SER A 44 -3.99 -3.81 21.64
C SER A 44 -3.51 -2.38 21.37
N ARG A 45 -2.87 -2.14 20.22
CA ARG A 45 -2.42 -0.83 19.76
C ARG A 45 -3.45 -0.23 18.79
N PRO A 46 -3.44 1.09 18.57
CA PRO A 46 -4.16 1.70 17.45
C PRO A 46 -3.72 1.09 16.11
N LEU A 47 -4.61 1.09 15.12
CA LEU A 47 -4.26 0.73 13.75
C LEU A 47 -3.17 1.69 13.24
N PRO A 48 -2.17 1.19 12.52
CA PRO A 48 -1.12 2.04 11.95
C PRO A 48 -1.71 2.96 10.89
N HIS A 49 -1.12 4.15 10.78
CA HIS A 49 -1.43 5.15 9.77
C HIS A 49 -0.19 5.35 8.90
N PHE A 50 -0.31 5.07 7.61
CA PHE A 50 0.82 5.12 6.69
C PHE A 50 0.79 6.43 5.91
N ARG A 51 1.83 7.25 6.10
CA ARG A 51 2.02 8.49 5.36
C ARG A 51 3.39 8.53 4.72
N TYR A 52 3.43 8.53 3.39
CA TYR A 52 4.67 8.54 2.61
C TYR A 52 4.59 9.58 1.49
N GLU A 53 5.74 10.18 1.17
CA GLU A 53 5.89 11.09 0.04
C GLU A 53 6.89 10.48 -0.94
N PHE A 54 6.45 10.21 -2.16
CA PHE A 54 7.25 9.62 -3.22
C PHE A 54 7.53 10.67 -4.30
N SER A 55 8.78 10.76 -4.74
CA SER A 55 9.18 11.61 -5.86
C SER A 55 9.76 10.74 -6.96
N TYR A 56 9.16 10.78 -8.16
CA TYR A 56 9.65 10.04 -9.32
C TYR A 56 10.33 11.00 -10.29
N PRO A 57 11.66 10.95 -10.45
CA PRO A 57 12.41 11.89 -11.29
C PRO A 57 12.00 11.81 -12.76
N GLU A 58 11.55 10.64 -13.22
CA GLU A 58 11.22 10.35 -14.61
C GLU A 58 9.83 10.88 -15.03
N GLU A 59 8.96 11.24 -14.07
CA GLU A 59 7.58 11.67 -14.33
C GLU A 59 7.36 13.20 -14.22
N SER A 60 8.42 14.01 -14.19
CA SER A 60 8.36 15.49 -14.11
C SER A 60 7.78 16.01 -12.78
N GLU A 61 8.61 16.20 -11.73
CA GLU A 61 8.23 16.87 -10.46
C GLU A 61 6.92 16.43 -9.76
N ILE A 62 6.32 15.30 -10.12
CA ILE A 62 5.10 14.83 -9.45
C ILE A 62 5.51 14.17 -8.13
N THR A 63 5.20 14.85 -7.03
CA THR A 63 5.21 14.25 -5.69
C THR A 63 3.88 13.54 -5.46
N TYR A 64 3.94 12.23 -5.22
CA TYR A 64 2.78 11.45 -4.82
C TYR A 64 2.78 11.30 -3.31
N ILE A 65 1.64 11.62 -2.70
CA ILE A 65 1.45 11.44 -1.25
C ILE A 65 0.52 10.25 -1.06
N VAL A 66 1.02 9.24 -0.35
CA VAL A 66 0.17 8.20 0.22
C VAL A 66 -0.19 8.65 1.63
N ASP A 67 -1.49 8.74 1.89
CA ASP A 67 -2.07 9.05 3.19
C ASP A 67 -3.15 7.99 3.46
N PHE A 68 -2.79 6.92 4.16
CA PHE A 68 -3.55 5.68 4.20
C PHE A 68 -3.85 5.23 5.63
N GLU A 69 -5.13 5.34 6.01
CA GLU A 69 -5.70 4.87 7.27
C GLU A 69 -6.46 3.54 7.04
N PRO A 70 -5.78 2.38 7.09
CA PRO A 70 -6.41 1.09 6.79
C PRO A 70 -7.36 0.63 7.89
N ASP A 71 -8.45 -0.03 7.51
CA ASP A 71 -9.13 -0.99 8.40
C ASP A 71 -8.36 -2.33 8.49
N LEU A 72 -8.75 -3.21 9.42
CA LEU A 72 -8.11 -4.52 9.62
C LEU A 72 -8.00 -5.39 8.35
N ARG A 73 -9.01 -5.36 7.48
CA ARG A 73 -9.01 -6.15 6.24
C ARG A 73 -8.08 -5.53 5.21
N GLN A 74 -8.01 -4.21 5.16
CA GLN A 74 -7.05 -3.52 4.30
C GLN A 74 -5.62 -3.76 4.78
N LEU A 75 -5.38 -3.73 6.09
CA LEU A 75 -4.10 -4.02 6.71
C LEU A 75 -3.61 -5.44 6.38
N ALA A 76 -4.48 -6.44 6.52
CA ALA A 76 -4.16 -7.83 6.18
C ALA A 76 -3.84 -7.99 4.68
N ARG A 77 -4.63 -7.36 3.80
CA ARG A 77 -4.37 -7.43 2.35
C ARG A 77 -3.10 -6.70 1.93
N LEU A 78 -2.76 -5.58 2.58
CA LEU A 78 -1.51 -4.88 2.36
C LEU A 78 -0.33 -5.78 2.76
N TRP A 79 -0.39 -6.39 3.95
CA TRP A 79 0.63 -7.32 4.40
C TRP A 79 0.80 -8.52 3.46
N GLU A 80 -0.29 -9.14 3.02
CA GLU A 80 -0.26 -10.23 2.03
C GLU A 80 0.36 -9.76 0.70
N PHE A 81 -0.03 -8.59 0.20
CA PHE A 81 0.51 -8.02 -1.03
C PHE A 81 2.03 -7.80 -0.93
N LEU A 82 2.49 -7.16 0.16
CA LEU A 82 3.90 -6.88 0.41
C LEU A 82 4.73 -8.11 0.79
N ASN A 83 4.14 -9.25 1.08
CA ASN A 83 4.88 -10.51 1.27
C ASN A 83 4.85 -11.39 0.04
N LYS A 84 3.84 -11.22 -0.82
CA LYS A 84 3.66 -12.05 -2.02
C LYS A 84 4.48 -11.60 -3.21
N TRP A 85 4.61 -10.28 -3.44
CA TRP A 85 5.20 -9.73 -4.67
C TRP A 85 6.48 -8.96 -4.38
N SER A 86 7.58 -9.24 -5.08
CA SER A 86 8.81 -8.45 -5.00
C SER A 86 8.63 -7.04 -5.57
N ILE A 87 9.59 -6.15 -5.34
CA ILE A 87 9.56 -4.79 -5.91
C ILE A 87 9.55 -4.84 -7.44
N GLU A 88 10.34 -5.75 -8.02
CA GLU A 88 10.41 -6.00 -9.46
C GLU A 88 9.07 -6.49 -10.00
N GLU A 89 8.44 -7.46 -9.33
CA GLU A 89 7.11 -7.97 -9.72
C GLU A 89 6.04 -6.88 -9.64
N VAL A 90 6.06 -6.03 -8.60
CA VAL A 90 5.14 -4.88 -8.51
C VAL A 90 5.39 -3.89 -9.65
N ARG A 91 6.66 -3.63 -10.00
CA ARG A 91 7.03 -2.75 -11.12
C ARG A 91 6.54 -3.32 -12.46
N GLU A 92 6.69 -4.61 -12.68
CA GLU A 92 6.16 -5.30 -13.86
C GLU A 92 4.62 -5.25 -13.90
N MET A 93 3.94 -5.48 -12.78
CA MET A 93 2.48 -5.37 -12.71
C MET A 93 1.99 -3.97 -13.09
N THR A 94 2.70 -2.92 -12.67
CA THR A 94 2.33 -1.54 -13.00
C THR A 94 2.57 -1.17 -14.45
N SER A 95 3.55 -1.77 -15.12
CA SER A 95 3.81 -1.48 -16.53
C SER A 95 2.83 -2.18 -17.49
N LEU A 96 2.06 -3.14 -16.99
CA LEU A 96 1.01 -3.85 -17.72
C LEU A 96 -0.35 -3.13 -17.69
N LEU A 97 -0.50 -2.08 -16.86
CA LEU A 97 -1.72 -1.29 -16.70
C LEU A 97 -1.68 -0.03 -17.57
#